data_AF-H1LVS0-F1
#
_entry.id   AF-H1LVS0-F1
#
_cell.length_a   1.000
_cell.length_b   1.000
_cell.length_c   1.000
_cell.angle_alpha   90.00
_cell.angle_beta   90.00
_cell.angle_gamma   90.00
#
_symmetry.space_group_name_H-M   'P 1'
#
loop_
_entity.id
_entity.type
_entity.pdbx_description
1 polymer ?
#
loop_
_entity_poly.entity_id
_entity_poly.type
_entity_poly.pdbx_seq_one_letter_code
_entity_poly.pdbx_strand_id
1 'polypeptide(L)' 'MNELENLRERIDTIDKELITLFEERMNVVNDIAEYKINNNLPILN' A
#
# COMPACT_ATOMS: atom_id res chain seq x y z
N MET A 1 -16.66 18.05 18.76
CA MET A 1 -16.10 18.50 17.48
C MET A 1 -15.81 19.98 17.46
N ASN A 2 -14.54 20.31 17.73
CA ASN A 2 -13.95 21.57 17.26
C ASN A 2 -13.21 21.32 15.94
N GLU A 3 -12.75 22.40 15.29
CA GLU A 3 -12.05 22.33 14.00
C GLU A 3 -10.80 21.41 14.03
N LEU A 4 -10.07 21.40 15.16
CA LEU A 4 -8.91 20.54 15.36
C LEU A 4 -9.28 19.04 15.35
N GLU A 5 -10.42 18.68 15.94
CA GLU A 5 -10.91 17.30 15.97
C GLU A 5 -11.28 16.81 14.57
N ASN A 6 -11.97 17.64 13.77
CA ASN A 6 -12.30 17.31 12.37
C ASN A 6 -11.04 17.13 11.51
N LEU A 7 -10.00 17.95 11.73
CA LEU A 7 -8.73 17.81 11.02
C LEU A 7 -8.03 16.49 11.36
N ARG A 8 -8.10 16.05 12.63
CA ARG A 8 -7.55 14.75 13.06
C ARG A 8 -8.31 13.58 12.45
N GLU A 9 -9.64 13.60 12.44
CA GLU A 9 -10.42 12.55 11.79
C GLU A 9 -10.14 12.42 10.28
N ARG A 10 -9.86 13.56 9.63
CA ARG A 10 -9.46 13.56 8.23
C ARG A 10 -8.10 12.91 8.02
N ILE A 11 -7.13 13.13 8.93
CA ILE A 11 -5.84 12.41 8.91
C ILE A 11 -6.08 10.91 9.10
N ASP A 12 -6.88 10.51 10.10
CA ASP A 12 -7.17 9.10 10.36
C ASP A 12 -7.83 8.40 9.16
N THR A 13 -8.63 9.13 8.39
CA THR A 13 -9.25 8.63 7.16
C THR A 13 -8.20 8.44 6.06
N ILE A 14 -7.34 9.45 5.85
CA ILE A 14 -6.25 9.38 4.89
C ILE A 14 -5.31 8.22 5.21
N ASP A 15 -4.96 8.02 6.48
CA ASP A 15 -4.05 6.95 6.89
C ASP A 15 -4.63 5.56 6.61
N LYS A 16 -5.95 5.37 6.78
CA LYS A 16 -6.63 4.11 6.39
C LYS A 16 -6.59 3.87 4.89
N GLU A 17 -6.78 4.92 4.09
CA GLU A 17 -6.67 4.84 2.63
C GLU A 17 -5.23 4.51 2.21
N LEU A 18 -4.23 5.12 2.85
CA LEU A 18 -2.82 4.82 2.61
C LEU A 18 -2.46 3.38 2.94
N ILE A 19 -2.96 2.83 4.05
CA ILE A 19 -2.75 1.41 4.40
C ILE A 19 -3.34 0.51 3.32
N THR A 20 -4.58 0.77 2.91
CA THR A 20 -5.25 0.00 1.85
C THR A 20 -4.44 0.02 0.54
N LEU A 21 -4.02 1.20 0.10
CA LEU A 21 -3.20 1.35 -1.10
C LEU A 21 -1.83 0.67 -0.97
N PHE A 22 -1.25 0.67 0.23
CA PHE A 22 0.02 0.00 0.49
C PHE A 22 -0.12 -1.53 0.42
N GLU A 23 -1.20 -2.08 0.96
CA GLU A 23 -1.53 -3.51 0.84
C GLU A 23 -1.75 -3.92 -0.62
N GLU A 24 -2.53 -3.15 -1.37
CA GLU A 24 -2.72 -3.36 -2.82
C GLU A 24 -1.37 -3.36 -3.57
N ARG A 25 -0.51 -2.38 -3.27
CA ARG A 25 0.84 -2.32 -3.83
C ARG A 25 1.64 -3.57 -3.50
N MET A 26 1.56 -4.10 -2.28
CA MET A 26 2.29 -5.31 -1.88
C MET A 26 1.77 -6.57 -2.59
N ASN A 27 0.46 -6.66 -2.84
CA ASN A 27 -0.09 -7.74 -3.67
C ASN A 27 0.49 -7.69 -5.09
N VAL A 28 0.56 -6.51 -5.71
CA VAL A 28 1.20 -6.34 -7.03
C VAL A 28 2.69 -6.71 -7.00
N VAL A 29 3.40 -6.39 -5.92
CA VAL A 29 4.80 -6.80 -5.74
C VAL A 29 4.93 -8.33 -5.68
N ASN A 30 4.00 -9.02 -5.03
CA ASN A 30 3.96 -10.49 -5.01
C ASN A 30 3.74 -11.06 -6.41
N ASP A 31 2.79 -10.51 -7.18
CA ASP A 31 2.53 -10.92 -8.56
C ASP A 31 3.78 -10.73 -9.45
N ILE A 32 4.50 -9.62 -9.27
CA ILE A 32 5.76 -9.36 -9.97
C ILE A 32 6.83 -10.39 -9.58
N ALA A 33 6.94 -10.74 -8.28
CA ALA A 33 7.89 -11.72 -7.81
C ALA A 33 7.59 -13.11 -8.41
N GLU A 34 6.33 -13.53 -8.44
CA GLU A 34 5.90 -14.77 -9.08
C GLU A 34 6.20 -14.77 -10.58
N TYR A 35 5.90 -13.68 -11.28
CA TYR A 35 6.25 -13.52 -12.68
C TYR A 35 7.77 -13.69 -12.90
N LYS A 36 8.60 -13.05 -12.08
CA LYS A 36 10.06 -13.16 -12.20
C LYS A 36 10.54 -14.60 -11.97
N ILE A 37 10.02 -15.29 -10.96
CA ILE A 37 10.32 -16.70 -10.68
C ILE A 37 9.98 -17.56 -11.90
N ASN A 38 8.76 -17.41 -12.42
CA ASN A 38 8.28 -18.19 -13.57
C ASN A 38 9.08 -17.95 -14.86
N ASN A 39 9.72 -16.78 -14.98
CA ASN A 39 10.53 -16.40 -16.14
C ASN A 39 12.05 -16.52 -15.88
N ASN A 40 12.48 -17.15 -14.77
CA ASN A 40 13.88 -17.26 -14.37
C ASN A 40 14.62 -15.90 -14.33
N LEU A 41 13.91 -14.83 -13.95
CA LEU A 41 14.46 -13.49 -13.80
C LEU A 41 14.91 -13.25 -12.34
N PRO A 42 15.97 -12.45 -12.11
CA PRO A 42 16.41 -12.10 -10.76
C PRO A 42 15.36 -11.25 -10.04
N ILE A 43 15.02 -11.65 -8.80
CA ILE A 43 14.03 -10.97 -7.96
C ILE A 43 14.59 -9.65 -7.44
N LEU A 44 15.82 -9.67 -6.92
CA LEU A 44 16.58 -8.51 -6.48
C LEU A 44 17.60 -8.14 -7.56
N ASN A 45 17.59 -6.88 -7.97
CA ASN A 45 18.62 -6.28 -8.81
C ASN A 45 19.64 -5.54 -7.95
#